data_AF-A0AAD7DTV8-F1
#
_entry.id   AF-A0AAD7DTV8-F1
#
_cell.length_a   1.000
_cell.length_b   1.000
_cell.length_c   1.000
_cell.angle_alpha   90.00
_cell.angle_beta   90.00
_cell.angle_gamma   90.00
#
_symmetry.space_group_name_H-M   'P 1'
#
loop_
_entity.id
_entity.type
_entity.pdbx_description
1 polymer ?
#
loop_
_entity_poly.entity_id
_entity_poly.type
_entity_poly.pdbx_seq_one_letter_code
_entity_poly.pdbx_strand_id
1 'polypeptide(L)'
;MEVNDASFKKSDWIGQGKKWAATLPSVVRRAAQAELSIPQELEYELLPAPVLPITQLIQYPLPLQIATVSNCKVSAFFSKTLPGHITSTAVLGLRHLPIPDTKLVNRLYTAVRQVWLDGYKSVQYTHLNGTVTSYFPLWLVNYWKQVVELRSKVRQPWMKAQEWVERQKKTHNRTLAETTSTLLTKMPWGLTKPSDSEPYHSLWRFLGPHWLAGSQLNDALELLRLKINSTPGLTRDLRVKSIDMTRALLKAYDERDTINYTTVISQQLGQARNLRFLLIQCH
;
A
#
# COMPACT_ATOMS: atom_id res chain seq x y z
N MET A 1 2.49 37.95 -1.73
CA MET A 1 1.97 37.75 -0.36
C MET A 1 2.87 36.75 0.32
N GLU A 2 3.87 37.23 1.06
CA GLU A 2 4.68 36.39 1.94
C GLU A 2 3.80 36.02 3.13
N VAL A 3 3.32 34.78 3.16
CA VAL A 3 2.70 34.23 4.37
C VAL A 3 3.84 34.08 5.36
N ASN A 4 3.86 34.95 6.36
CA ASN A 4 4.82 34.92 7.46
C ASN A 4 4.64 33.56 8.19
N ASP A 5 5.43 32.57 7.80
CA ASP A 5 5.30 31.17 8.27
C ASP A 5 5.82 31.13 9.71
N ALA A 6 4.91 31.42 10.65
CA ALA A 6 5.21 31.46 12.07
C ALA A 6 5.94 30.18 12.49
N SER A 7 7.19 30.32 12.94
CA SER A 7 8.04 29.21 13.35
C SER A 7 7.35 28.37 14.42
N PHE A 8 7.29 27.05 14.25
CA PHE A 8 6.69 26.14 15.22
C PHE A 8 7.44 26.18 16.56
N LYS A 9 6.79 26.66 17.62
CA LYS A 9 7.31 26.66 19.00
C LYS A 9 6.80 25.44 19.76
N LYS A 10 7.67 24.45 20.02
CA LYS A 10 7.30 23.20 20.72
C LYS A 10 6.62 23.46 22.08
N SER A 11 7.04 24.49 22.82
CA SER A 11 6.49 24.86 24.13
C SER A 11 4.99 25.16 24.13
N ASP A 12 4.47 25.72 23.03
CA ASP A 12 3.11 26.24 22.97
C ASP A 12 2.09 25.12 22.66
N TRP A 13 2.58 23.96 22.22
CA TRP A 13 1.76 22.86 21.71
C TRP A 13 1.97 21.56 22.47
N ILE A 14 3.22 21.19 22.76
CA ILE A 14 3.58 19.88 23.29
C ILE A 14 3.46 19.87 24.81
N GLY A 15 2.65 18.96 25.35
CA GLY A 15 2.39 18.83 26.78
C GLY A 15 1.35 19.81 27.32
N GLN A 16 0.71 20.62 26.45
CA GLN A 16 -0.23 21.68 26.84
C GLN A 16 -1.70 21.22 26.90
N GLY A 17 -1.95 19.91 27.00
CA GLY A 17 -3.30 19.33 27.04
C GLY A 17 -4.13 19.52 25.76
N LYS A 18 -3.49 19.89 24.65
CA LYS A 18 -4.15 20.10 23.36
C LYS A 18 -4.66 18.77 22.78
N LYS A 19 -5.73 18.83 21.98
CA LYS A 19 -6.29 17.65 21.29
C LYS A 19 -5.89 17.62 19.82
N TRP A 20 -5.57 16.44 19.34
CA TRP A 20 -5.32 16.19 17.93
C TRP A 20 -6.64 16.25 17.15
N ALA A 21 -6.84 17.34 16.40
CA ALA A 21 -8.05 17.58 15.61
C ALA A 21 -7.70 18.05 14.19
N ALA A 22 -8.66 17.96 13.27
CA ALA A 22 -8.50 18.42 11.89
C ALA A 22 -8.24 19.95 11.79
N THR A 23 -8.69 20.71 12.80
CA THR A 23 -8.53 22.16 12.92
C THR A 23 -7.14 22.60 13.36
N LEU A 24 -6.21 21.67 13.65
CA LEU A 24 -4.84 22.02 14.03
C LEU A 24 -4.11 22.78 12.89
N PRO A 25 -3.32 23.81 13.22
CA PRO A 25 -2.50 24.52 12.24
C PRO A 25 -1.61 23.56 11.43
N SER A 26 -1.44 23.85 10.14
CA SER A 26 -0.63 23.04 9.23
C SER A 26 0.82 22.90 9.72
N VAL A 27 1.38 23.95 10.35
CA VAL A 27 2.74 23.94 10.89
C VAL A 27 2.93 22.88 11.99
N VAL A 28 1.93 22.69 12.87
CA VAL A 28 1.95 21.66 13.92
C VAL A 28 1.85 20.27 13.31
N ARG A 29 0.98 20.10 12.30
CA ARG A 29 0.84 18.83 11.58
C ARG A 29 2.11 18.44 10.84
N ARG A 30 2.77 19.39 10.17
CA ARG A 30 4.08 19.19 9.51
C ARG A 30 5.15 18.79 10.53
N ALA A 31 5.23 19.47 11.68
CA ALA A 31 6.18 19.15 12.74
C ALA A 31 5.96 17.75 13.32
N ALA A 32 4.69 17.37 13.57
CA ALA A 32 4.35 16.02 14.02
C ALA A 32 4.73 14.97 12.98
N GLN A 33 4.44 15.23 11.70
CA GLN A 33 4.81 14.33 10.62
C GLN A 33 6.32 14.14 10.53
N ALA A 34 7.12 15.20 10.65
CA ALA A 34 8.57 15.10 10.63
C ALA A 34 9.12 14.26 11.80
N GLU A 35 8.62 14.46 13.02
CA GLU A 35 9.09 13.73 14.21
C GLU A 35 8.63 12.26 14.23
N LEU A 36 7.45 11.97 13.66
CA LEU A 36 6.88 10.63 13.63
C LEU A 36 7.29 9.83 12.39
N SER A 37 7.86 10.46 11.36
CA SER A 37 8.36 9.75 10.18
C SER A 37 9.63 8.98 10.52
N ILE A 38 9.81 7.82 9.89
CA ILE A 38 11.06 7.06 10.01
C ILE A 38 12.16 7.91 9.35
N PRO A 39 13.31 8.14 10.01
CA PRO A 39 14.43 8.82 9.36
C PRO A 39 14.82 8.10 8.07
N GLN A 40 15.07 8.84 7.00
CA GLN A 40 15.27 8.29 5.66
C GLN A 40 16.43 7.29 5.61
N GLU A 41 17.50 7.57 6.35
CA GLU A 41 18.68 6.71 6.45
C GLU A 41 18.32 5.34 7.07
N LEU A 42 17.46 5.35 8.09
CA LEU A 42 17.01 4.14 8.76
C LEU A 42 15.96 3.39 7.95
N GLU A 43 15.17 4.08 7.13
CA GLU A 43 14.13 3.45 6.31
C GLU A 43 14.73 2.42 5.34
N TYR A 44 15.83 2.76 4.68
CA TYR A 44 16.54 1.86 3.76
C TYR A 44 17.18 0.65 4.47
N GLU A 45 17.51 0.75 5.76
CA GLU A 45 18.05 -0.35 6.55
C GLU A 45 16.94 -1.27 7.12
N LEU A 46 15.81 -0.68 7.49
CA LEU A 46 14.72 -1.36 8.18
C LEU A 46 13.72 -2.03 7.25
N LEU A 47 13.47 -1.45 6.07
CA LEU A 47 12.47 -1.90 5.11
C LEU A 47 13.11 -2.34 3.79
N PRO A 48 12.53 -3.33 3.08
CA PRO A 48 13.06 -3.73 1.78
C PRO A 48 12.92 -2.59 0.78
N ALA A 49 13.98 -2.31 0.02
CA ALA A 49 13.94 -1.30 -1.03
C ALA A 49 12.87 -1.64 -2.09
N PRO A 50 12.12 -0.66 -2.64
CA PRO A 50 11.09 -0.90 -3.66
C PRO A 50 11.59 -1.61 -4.93
N VAL A 51 12.89 -1.43 -5.25
CA VAL A 51 13.57 -2.05 -6.39
C VAL A 51 13.93 -3.53 -6.17
N LEU A 52 13.79 -4.03 -4.95
CA LEU A 52 14.15 -5.40 -4.60
C LEU A 52 13.27 -6.40 -5.38
N PRO A 53 13.84 -7.48 -5.94
CA PRO A 53 13.05 -8.52 -6.57
C PRO A 53 12.06 -9.18 -5.59
N ILE A 54 10.92 -9.63 -6.09
CA ILE A 54 9.88 -10.29 -5.28
C ILE A 54 10.42 -11.51 -4.53
N THR A 55 11.26 -12.33 -5.17
CA THR A 55 11.90 -13.48 -4.53
C THR A 55 12.75 -13.09 -3.32
N GLN A 56 13.49 -11.98 -3.43
CA GLN A 56 14.28 -11.43 -2.33
C GLN A 56 13.40 -10.75 -1.27
N LEU A 57 12.31 -10.09 -1.66
CA LEU A 57 11.32 -9.55 -0.72
C LEU A 57 10.74 -10.65 0.20
N ILE A 58 10.39 -11.81 -0.37
CA ILE A 58 9.84 -12.94 0.39
C ILE A 58 10.84 -13.46 1.43
N GLN A 59 12.14 -13.37 1.15
CA GLN A 59 13.21 -13.79 2.04
C GLN A 59 13.67 -12.68 2.99
N TYR A 60 13.33 -11.42 2.71
CA TYR A 60 13.76 -10.27 3.50
C TYR A 60 13.35 -10.43 4.98
N PRO A 61 14.27 -10.29 5.94
CA PRO A 61 13.94 -10.45 7.35
C PRO A 61 13.05 -9.29 7.79
N LEU A 62 11.86 -9.63 8.27
CA LEU A 62 10.93 -8.69 8.88
C LEU A 62 10.66 -9.11 10.32
N PRO A 63 10.37 -8.17 11.23
CA PRO A 63 10.02 -8.47 12.62
C PRO A 63 8.85 -9.43 12.73
N LEU A 64 8.97 -10.48 13.54
CA LEU A 64 7.87 -11.44 13.78
C LEU A 64 6.71 -10.73 14.46
N GLN A 65 5.48 -10.98 13.99
CA GLN A 65 4.29 -10.50 14.69
C GLN A 65 3.89 -11.55 15.72
N ILE A 66 3.78 -11.15 16.98
CA ILE A 66 3.33 -12.03 18.07
C ILE A 66 1.93 -11.66 18.51
N ALA A 67 1.14 -12.69 18.86
CA ALA A 67 -0.16 -12.48 19.47
C ALA A 67 0.04 -11.75 20.80
N THR A 68 -0.52 -10.56 20.94
CA THR A 68 -0.43 -9.85 22.22
C THR A 68 -1.51 -10.35 23.16
N VAL A 69 -1.17 -10.41 24.45
CA VAL A 69 -2.16 -10.63 25.49
C VAL A 69 -3.15 -9.47 25.40
N SER A 70 -4.45 -9.78 25.24
CA SER A 70 -5.53 -8.83 24.96
C SER A 70 -5.64 -7.61 25.90
N ASN A 71 -4.89 -7.62 27.01
CA ASN A 71 -4.95 -6.67 28.11
C ASN A 71 -3.86 -5.59 28.07
N CYS A 72 -2.96 -5.57 27.07
CA CYS A 72 -1.97 -4.50 26.98
C CYS A 72 -2.62 -3.12 26.73
N LYS A 73 -2.48 -2.21 27.70
CA LYS A 73 -2.97 -0.82 27.58
C LYS A 73 -2.07 -0.04 26.61
N VAL A 74 -2.67 0.69 25.68
CA VAL A 74 -1.96 1.54 24.70
C VAL A 74 -1.03 2.54 25.39
N SER A 75 -1.47 3.15 26.49
CA SER A 75 -0.67 4.10 27.26
C SER A 75 0.61 3.50 27.86
N ALA A 76 0.63 2.19 28.12
CA ALA A 76 1.78 1.52 28.70
C ALA A 76 2.94 1.35 27.71
N PHE A 77 2.73 1.61 26.42
CA PHE A 77 3.80 1.61 25.41
C PHE A 77 4.53 2.94 25.35
N PHE A 78 3.99 4.03 25.90
CA PHE A 78 4.54 5.36 25.71
C PHE A 78 5.15 5.88 27.01
N SER A 79 6.31 6.53 26.88
CA SER A 79 7.00 7.17 28.01
C SER A 79 7.34 8.63 27.72
N LYS A 80 7.41 9.44 28.78
CA LYS A 80 7.93 10.81 28.74
C LYS A 80 9.47 10.85 28.80
N THR A 81 10.11 9.72 29.10
CA THR A 81 11.57 9.57 29.04
C THR A 81 12.07 9.72 27.60
N LEU A 82 13.18 10.42 27.42
CA LEU A 82 13.82 10.56 26.11
C LEU A 82 14.25 9.19 25.57
N PRO A 83 14.14 8.95 24.25
CA PRO A 83 14.66 7.74 23.65
C PRO A 83 16.19 7.69 23.75
N GLY A 84 16.74 6.49 23.80
CA GLY A 84 18.18 6.30 23.65
C GLY A 84 18.65 6.64 22.23
N HIS A 85 19.95 6.89 22.06
CA HIS A 85 20.54 7.05 20.75
C HIS A 85 20.39 5.76 19.94
N ILE A 86 19.89 5.85 18.70
CA ILE A 86 19.75 4.69 17.82
C ILE A 86 21.10 4.37 17.20
N THR A 87 21.74 3.30 17.67
CA THR A 87 22.97 2.75 17.11
C THR A 87 22.66 1.81 15.94
N SER A 88 23.63 1.55 15.05
CA SER A 88 23.47 0.56 13.98
C SER A 88 23.12 -0.84 14.51
N THR A 89 23.65 -1.21 15.68
CA THR A 89 23.28 -2.47 16.36
C THR A 89 21.82 -2.49 16.81
N ALA A 90 21.28 -1.35 17.27
CA ALA A 90 19.86 -1.24 17.61
C ALA A 90 18.99 -1.36 16.35
N VAL A 91 19.39 -0.77 15.21
CA VAL A 91 18.68 -0.88 13.93
C VAL A 91 18.60 -2.34 13.47
N LEU A 92 19.71 -3.07 13.52
CA LEU A 92 19.72 -4.51 13.23
C LEU A 92 18.80 -5.28 14.18
N GLY A 93 18.84 -4.95 15.49
CA GLY A 93 17.95 -5.54 16.48
C GLY A 93 16.46 -5.31 16.17
N LEU A 94 16.08 -4.10 15.74
CA LEU A 94 14.70 -3.75 15.39
C LEU A 94 14.11 -4.66 14.30
N ARG A 95 14.93 -5.17 13.36
CA ARG A 95 14.48 -6.10 12.30
C ARG A 95 14.08 -7.48 12.81
N HIS A 96 14.56 -7.85 14.00
CA HIS A 96 14.34 -9.15 14.61
C HIS A 96 13.44 -9.11 15.85
N LEU A 97 13.30 -7.93 16.49
CA LEU A 97 12.47 -7.76 17.67
C LEU A 97 10.98 -7.99 17.34
N PRO A 98 10.28 -8.89 18.05
CA PRO A 98 8.88 -9.15 17.77
C PRO A 98 8.01 -7.90 17.93
N ILE A 99 7.10 -7.68 16.97
CA ILE A 99 6.15 -6.56 16.99
C ILE A 99 4.79 -7.02 17.53
N PRO A 100 3.98 -6.09 18.07
CA PRO A 100 2.62 -6.37 18.46
C PRO A 100 1.75 -6.89 17.30
N ASP A 101 0.61 -7.50 17.63
CA ASP A 101 -0.38 -7.89 16.63
C ASP A 101 -0.98 -6.69 15.89
N THR A 102 -1.59 -6.98 14.74
CA THR A 102 -2.14 -5.97 13.83
C THR A 102 -3.16 -5.06 14.51
N LYS A 103 -3.98 -5.59 15.43
CA LYS A 103 -5.00 -4.80 16.12
C LYS A 103 -4.35 -3.81 17.08
N LEU A 104 -3.35 -4.24 17.85
CA LEU A 104 -2.63 -3.36 18.76
C LEU A 104 -1.78 -2.32 18.02
N VAL A 105 -1.06 -2.71 16.96
CA VAL A 105 -0.30 -1.76 16.10
C VAL A 105 -1.20 -0.67 15.55
N ASN A 106 -2.39 -1.00 15.04
CA ASN A 106 -3.34 0.00 14.53
C ASN A 106 -3.82 0.95 15.64
N ARG A 107 -4.08 0.45 16.85
CA ARG A 107 -4.45 1.29 18.00
C ARG A 107 -3.32 2.24 18.41
N LEU A 108 -2.09 1.75 18.44
CA LEU A 108 -0.89 2.55 18.72
C LEU A 108 -0.70 3.63 17.66
N TYR A 109 -0.83 3.27 16.38
CA TYR A 109 -0.70 4.20 15.25
C TYR A 109 -1.75 5.31 15.28
N THR A 110 -3.00 5.00 15.66
CA THR A 110 -4.04 6.03 15.84
C THR A 110 -3.73 6.94 17.05
N ALA A 111 -3.16 6.40 18.12
CA ALA A 111 -2.88 7.16 19.35
C ALA A 111 -1.61 8.03 19.28
N VAL A 112 -0.60 7.64 18.50
CA VAL A 112 0.76 8.23 18.55
C VAL A 112 0.78 9.75 18.34
N ARG A 113 -0.12 10.28 17.50
CA ARG A 113 -0.22 11.73 17.23
C ARG A 113 -0.70 12.51 18.45
N GLN A 114 -1.72 12.00 19.15
CA GLN A 114 -2.19 12.58 20.40
C GLN A 114 -1.14 12.47 21.49
N VAL A 115 -0.48 11.31 21.58
CA VAL A 115 0.58 11.04 22.56
C VAL A 115 1.79 11.98 22.38
N TRP A 116 2.21 12.23 21.15
CA TRP A 116 3.23 13.25 20.84
C TRP A 116 2.80 14.64 21.32
N LEU A 117 1.54 15.01 21.09
CA LEU A 117 0.96 16.28 21.53
C LEU A 117 0.84 16.37 23.07
N ASP A 118 0.62 15.24 23.74
CA ASP A 118 0.58 15.11 25.21
C ASP A 118 1.98 15.13 25.85
N GLY A 119 3.04 15.26 25.05
CA GLY A 119 4.40 15.45 25.51
C GLY A 119 5.20 14.17 25.77
N TYR A 120 4.68 13.01 25.36
CA TYR A 120 5.47 11.78 25.36
C TYR A 120 6.60 11.86 24.33
N LYS A 121 7.68 11.12 24.59
CA LYS A 121 8.94 11.20 23.83
C LYS A 121 9.41 9.88 23.26
N SER A 122 9.01 8.76 23.86
CA SER A 122 9.47 7.44 23.45
C SER A 122 8.40 6.34 23.55
N VAL A 123 8.72 5.21 22.94
CA VAL A 123 7.96 3.96 22.89
C VAL A 123 8.78 2.84 23.54
N GLN A 124 8.11 1.92 24.22
CA GLN A 124 8.70 0.73 24.83
C GLN A 124 8.05 -0.54 24.26
N TYR A 125 8.81 -1.64 24.28
CA TYR A 125 8.33 -2.98 23.91
C TYR A 125 7.60 -3.64 25.09
N THR A 126 6.53 -3.02 25.57
CA THR A 126 5.81 -3.44 26.78
C THR A 126 5.22 -4.86 26.67
N HIS A 127 4.92 -5.32 25.46
CA HIS A 127 4.45 -6.68 25.19
C HIS A 127 5.53 -7.76 25.34
N LEU A 128 6.81 -7.39 25.54
CA LEU A 128 7.91 -8.32 25.78
C LEU A 128 8.23 -8.51 27.27
N ASN A 129 7.31 -8.16 28.17
CA ASN A 129 7.39 -8.40 29.61
C ASN A 129 8.72 -7.96 30.26
N GLY A 130 9.26 -6.81 29.83
CA GLY A 130 10.50 -6.25 30.39
C GLY A 130 11.80 -6.84 29.84
N THR A 131 11.74 -7.78 28.88
CA THR A 131 12.94 -8.29 28.18
C THR A 131 13.72 -7.17 27.49
N VAL A 132 13.01 -6.13 27.05
CA VAL A 132 13.59 -4.93 26.43
C VAL A 132 13.20 -3.72 27.26
N THR A 133 14.15 -3.16 28.00
CA THR A 133 13.98 -1.98 28.85
C THR A 133 14.29 -0.65 28.14
N SER A 134 14.72 -0.72 26.89
CA SER A 134 15.11 0.45 26.08
C SER A 134 13.91 1.32 25.68
N TYR A 135 14.16 2.62 25.61
CA TYR A 135 13.22 3.63 25.09
C TYR A 135 13.56 3.95 23.64
N PHE A 136 12.61 3.73 22.73
CA PHE A 136 12.77 3.98 21.30
C PHE A 136 12.01 5.24 20.87
N PRO A 137 12.40 5.91 19.78
CA PRO A 137 11.66 7.07 19.26
C PRO A 137 10.20 6.73 18.89
N LEU A 138 9.33 7.75 18.90
CA LEU A 138 7.91 7.58 18.55
C LEU A 138 7.68 7.11 17.11
N TRP A 139 8.60 7.40 16.18
CA TRP A 139 8.52 6.91 14.79
C TRP A 139 8.51 5.38 14.69
N LEU A 140 8.95 4.67 15.73
CA LEU A 140 8.91 3.20 15.78
C LEU A 140 7.50 2.63 15.56
N VAL A 141 6.45 3.35 16.01
CA VAL A 141 5.06 2.92 15.75
C VAL A 141 4.75 2.93 14.25
N ASN A 142 5.27 3.91 13.51
CA ASN A 142 5.11 3.97 12.06
C ASN A 142 5.88 2.85 11.38
N TYR A 143 7.08 2.50 11.87
CA TYR A 143 7.80 1.32 11.40
C TYR A 143 6.97 0.04 11.59
N TRP A 144 6.42 -0.20 12.79
CA TRP A 144 5.56 -1.37 13.04
C TRP A 144 4.36 -1.39 12.09
N LYS A 145 3.72 -0.23 11.86
CA LYS A 145 2.61 -0.11 10.92
C LYS A 145 3.01 -0.50 9.50
N GLN A 146 4.14 0.02 9.01
CA GLN A 146 4.66 -0.32 7.68
C GLN A 146 4.97 -1.82 7.57
N VAL A 147 5.58 -2.44 8.58
CA VAL A 147 5.86 -3.88 8.61
C VAL A 147 4.58 -4.71 8.53
N VAL A 148 3.54 -4.34 9.28
CA VAL A 148 2.23 -5.02 9.25
C VAL A 148 1.59 -4.94 7.86
N GLU A 149 1.63 -3.77 7.23
CA GLU A 149 1.07 -3.58 5.90
C GLU A 149 1.85 -4.32 4.82
N LEU A 150 3.18 -4.24 4.87
CA LEU A 150 4.06 -4.97 3.97
C LEU A 150 3.86 -6.49 4.09
N ARG A 151 3.78 -7.02 5.32
CA ARG A 151 3.51 -8.45 5.55
C ARG A 151 2.17 -8.88 4.95
N SER A 152 1.10 -8.18 5.29
CA SER A 152 -0.27 -8.60 4.97
C SER A 152 -0.68 -8.32 3.52
N LYS A 153 -0.33 -7.14 2.98
CA LYS A 153 -0.76 -6.69 1.66
C LYS A 153 0.18 -7.11 0.53
N VAL A 154 1.44 -7.39 0.85
CA VAL A 154 2.49 -7.64 -0.15
C VAL A 154 3.10 -9.03 0.01
N ARG A 155 3.83 -9.29 1.11
CA ARG A 155 4.63 -10.50 1.27
C ARG A 155 3.79 -11.78 1.30
N GLN A 156 2.73 -11.82 2.11
CA GLN A 156 1.89 -13.01 2.27
C GLN A 156 1.19 -13.43 0.96
N PRO A 157 0.58 -12.51 0.18
CA PRO A 157 0.06 -12.85 -1.14
C PRO A 157 1.13 -13.39 -2.09
N TRP A 158 2.32 -12.78 -2.11
CA TRP A 158 3.42 -13.25 -2.95
C TRP A 158 3.98 -14.63 -2.54
N MET A 159 3.99 -14.95 -1.24
CA MET A 159 4.35 -16.30 -0.77
C MET A 159 3.38 -17.34 -1.32
N LYS A 160 2.06 -17.09 -1.23
CA LYS A 160 1.03 -17.98 -1.76
C LYS A 160 1.11 -18.12 -3.28
N ALA A 161 1.38 -17.01 -3.98
CA ALA A 161 1.59 -17.01 -5.43
C ALA A 161 2.82 -17.83 -5.82
N GLN A 162 3.93 -17.70 -5.09
CA GLN A 162 5.13 -18.49 -5.33
C GLN A 162 4.87 -19.98 -5.10
N GLU A 163 4.19 -20.37 -4.01
CA GLU A 163 3.77 -21.75 -3.77
C GLU A 163 2.87 -22.29 -4.89
N TRP A 164 1.96 -21.46 -5.42
CA TRP A 164 1.14 -21.84 -6.57
C TRP A 164 1.98 -22.08 -7.83
N VAL A 165 2.94 -21.20 -8.14
CA VAL A 165 3.87 -21.38 -9.27
C VAL A 165 4.69 -22.66 -9.13
N GLU A 166 5.21 -22.95 -7.94
CA GLU A 166 5.97 -24.19 -7.69
C GLU A 166 5.13 -25.45 -7.92
N ARG A 167 3.83 -25.41 -7.59
CA ARG A 167 2.91 -26.53 -7.91
C ARG A 167 2.71 -26.69 -9.41
N GLN A 168 2.62 -25.59 -10.16
CA GLN A 168 2.46 -25.63 -11.63
C GLN A 168 3.67 -26.23 -12.37
N LYS A 169 4.86 -26.28 -11.74
CA LYS A 169 6.03 -26.97 -12.33
C LYS A 169 5.84 -28.47 -12.49
N LYS A 170 4.88 -29.06 -11.77
CA LYS A 170 4.55 -30.49 -11.81
C LYS A 170 3.37 -30.82 -12.74
N THR A 171 2.81 -29.82 -13.43
CA THR A 171 1.66 -29.98 -14.32
C THR A 171 2.09 -29.76 -15.78
N HIS A 172 1.13 -29.79 -16.72
CA HIS A 172 1.37 -29.44 -18.12
C HIS A 172 1.83 -27.98 -18.31
N ASN A 173 1.71 -27.13 -17.28
CA ASN A 173 2.14 -25.73 -17.30
C ASN A 173 3.61 -25.52 -16.90
N ARG A 174 4.42 -26.58 -16.85
CA ARG A 174 5.81 -26.54 -16.36
C ARG A 174 6.64 -25.40 -16.96
N THR A 175 6.68 -25.28 -18.28
CA THR A 175 7.48 -24.26 -18.98
C THR A 175 7.06 -22.84 -18.61
N LEU A 176 5.74 -22.59 -18.50
CA LEU A 176 5.21 -21.29 -18.06
C LEU A 176 5.55 -21.01 -16.60
N ALA A 177 5.50 -22.02 -15.73
CA ALA A 177 5.84 -21.89 -14.32
C ALA A 177 7.34 -21.60 -14.11
N GLU A 178 8.23 -22.25 -14.87
CA GLU A 178 9.68 -21.99 -14.86
C GLU A 178 10.01 -20.58 -15.38
N THR A 179 9.36 -20.17 -16.47
CA THR A 179 9.49 -18.81 -17.02
C THR A 179 9.01 -17.76 -16.02
N THR A 180 7.85 -18.00 -15.39
CA THR A 180 7.29 -17.12 -14.35
C THR A 180 8.24 -17.02 -13.17
N SER A 181 8.78 -18.14 -12.69
CA SER A 181 9.76 -18.16 -11.60
C SER A 181 10.99 -17.30 -11.93
N THR A 182 11.48 -17.39 -13.16
CA THR A 182 12.59 -16.57 -13.66
C THR A 182 12.24 -15.09 -13.74
N LEU A 183 10.99 -14.74 -14.05
CA LEU A 183 10.55 -13.35 -14.05
C LEU A 183 10.48 -12.78 -12.62
N LEU A 184 10.03 -13.56 -11.64
CA LEU A 184 9.95 -13.13 -10.23
C LEU A 184 11.31 -12.84 -9.58
N THR A 185 12.42 -13.32 -10.16
CA THR A 185 13.79 -12.98 -9.70
C THR A 185 14.27 -11.63 -10.20
N LYS A 186 13.59 -11.05 -11.19
CA LYS A 186 13.94 -9.75 -11.80
C LYS A 186 12.89 -8.67 -11.52
N MET A 187 11.66 -9.06 -11.21
CA MET A 187 10.54 -8.13 -11.05
C MET A 187 10.61 -7.39 -9.70
N PRO A 188 10.72 -6.05 -9.71
CA PRO A 188 10.75 -5.25 -8.49
C PRO A 188 9.37 -5.26 -7.82
N TRP A 189 9.32 -5.29 -6.48
CA TRP A 189 8.02 -5.39 -5.78
C TRP A 189 7.31 -4.04 -5.61
N GLY A 190 8.06 -2.95 -5.41
CA GLY A 190 7.53 -1.66 -4.96
C GLY A 190 7.48 -0.58 -6.04
N LEU A 191 8.00 -0.84 -7.23
CA LEU A 191 7.87 0.09 -8.36
C LEU A 191 6.46 0.04 -8.97
N THR A 192 6.10 1.09 -9.70
CA THR A 192 4.85 1.17 -10.43
C THR A 192 4.98 0.57 -11.83
N LYS A 193 3.89 -0.02 -12.31
CA LYS A 193 3.77 -0.51 -13.68
C LYS A 193 3.67 0.68 -14.63
N PRO A 194 4.31 0.61 -15.82
CA PRO A 194 4.15 1.65 -16.83
C PRO A 194 2.72 1.77 -17.39
N SER A 195 1.90 0.71 -17.30
CA SER A 195 0.58 0.67 -17.93
C SER A 195 -0.48 1.51 -17.21
N ASP A 196 -0.53 1.43 -15.89
CA ASP A 196 -1.61 1.99 -15.08
C ASP A 196 -1.13 2.66 -13.78
N SER A 197 0.18 2.81 -13.59
CA SER A 197 0.80 3.34 -12.37
C SER A 197 0.51 2.54 -11.09
N GLU A 198 -0.14 1.36 -11.19
CA GLU A 198 -0.34 0.47 -10.05
C GLU A 198 0.99 -0.22 -9.70
N PRO A 199 1.25 -0.54 -8.43
CA PRO A 199 2.49 -1.17 -8.04
C PRO A 199 2.57 -2.62 -8.57
N TYR A 200 3.78 -3.06 -8.91
CA TYR A 200 4.06 -4.43 -9.36
C TYR A 200 3.60 -5.48 -8.36
N HIS A 201 3.60 -5.16 -7.06
CA HIS A 201 3.11 -6.11 -6.07
C HIS A 201 1.64 -6.46 -6.22
N SER A 202 0.84 -5.77 -7.02
CA SER A 202 -0.56 -6.16 -7.29
C SER A 202 -0.68 -7.38 -8.23
N LEU A 203 0.39 -7.74 -8.96
CA LEU A 203 0.39 -8.78 -9.98
C LEU A 203 0.27 -10.22 -9.45
N TRP A 204 0.43 -10.45 -8.14
CA TRP A 204 0.26 -11.79 -7.55
C TRP A 204 -1.13 -12.37 -7.83
N ARG A 205 -2.13 -11.51 -8.09
CA ARG A 205 -3.51 -11.93 -8.42
C ARG A 205 -3.61 -12.79 -9.68
N PHE A 206 -2.67 -12.65 -10.62
CA PHE A 206 -2.60 -13.51 -11.80
C PHE A 206 -2.07 -14.92 -11.50
N LEU A 207 -1.48 -15.14 -10.32
CA LEU A 207 -0.76 -16.36 -9.95
C LEU A 207 -1.53 -17.17 -8.91
N GLY A 208 -2.78 -17.52 -9.23
CA GLY A 208 -3.63 -18.33 -8.35
C GLY A 208 -5.13 -18.15 -8.62
N PRO A 209 -5.99 -18.79 -7.81
CA PRO A 209 -7.45 -18.66 -7.93
C PRO A 209 -7.94 -17.37 -7.24
N HIS A 210 -7.46 -16.22 -7.70
CA HIS A 210 -7.77 -14.92 -7.10
C HIS A 210 -8.62 -14.07 -8.02
N TRP A 211 -9.57 -13.33 -7.43
CA TRP A 211 -10.31 -12.32 -8.16
C TRP A 211 -9.36 -11.23 -8.66
N LEU A 212 -9.45 -10.93 -9.96
CA LEU A 212 -8.73 -9.83 -10.58
C LEU A 212 -9.38 -8.50 -10.19
N ALA A 213 -8.60 -7.49 -9.84
CA ALA A 213 -9.13 -6.14 -9.69
C ALA A 213 -9.29 -5.49 -11.07
N GLY A 214 -9.92 -4.33 -11.12
CA GLY A 214 -10.14 -3.60 -12.36
C GLY A 214 -8.86 -3.31 -13.13
N SER A 215 -7.76 -3.00 -12.44
CA SER A 215 -6.44 -2.78 -13.05
C SER A 215 -5.92 -4.03 -13.78
N GLN A 216 -5.99 -5.21 -13.15
CA GLN A 216 -5.55 -6.46 -13.79
C GLN A 216 -6.45 -6.86 -14.97
N LEU A 217 -7.76 -6.60 -14.89
CA LEU A 217 -8.65 -6.79 -16.04
C LEU A 217 -8.28 -5.87 -17.19
N ASN A 218 -7.98 -4.60 -16.91
CA ASN A 218 -7.50 -3.66 -17.92
C ASN A 218 -6.15 -4.09 -18.54
N ASP A 219 -5.21 -4.60 -17.74
CA ASP A 219 -3.95 -5.17 -18.25
C ASP A 219 -4.23 -6.32 -19.25
N ALA A 220 -5.13 -7.25 -18.90
CA ALA A 220 -5.50 -8.37 -19.78
C ALA A 220 -6.21 -7.89 -21.06
N LEU A 221 -7.09 -6.90 -20.95
CA LEU A 221 -7.77 -6.29 -22.10
C LEU A 221 -6.78 -5.55 -23.01
N GLU A 222 -5.76 -4.90 -22.47
CA GLU A 222 -4.73 -4.24 -23.27
C GLU A 222 -3.86 -5.26 -24.01
N LEU A 223 -3.48 -6.38 -23.37
CA LEU A 223 -2.81 -7.48 -24.07
C LEU A 223 -3.67 -8.04 -25.22
N LEU A 224 -4.97 -8.20 -25.00
CA LEU A 224 -5.90 -8.63 -26.05
C LEU A 224 -5.98 -7.60 -27.19
N ARG A 225 -6.04 -6.32 -26.85
CA ARG A 225 -6.04 -5.21 -27.82
C ARG A 225 -4.77 -5.23 -28.67
N LEU A 226 -3.60 -5.38 -28.05
CA LEU A 226 -2.31 -5.49 -28.76
C LEU A 226 -2.32 -6.68 -29.73
N LYS A 227 -2.83 -7.84 -29.30
CA LYS A 227 -2.95 -9.04 -30.16
C LYS A 227 -3.91 -8.85 -31.34
N ILE A 228 -5.04 -8.18 -31.11
CA ILE A 228 -5.99 -7.85 -32.19
C ILE A 228 -5.33 -6.89 -33.18
N ASN A 229 -4.62 -5.88 -32.68
CA ASN A 229 -3.91 -4.92 -33.53
C ASN A 229 -2.77 -5.55 -34.34
N SER A 230 -2.11 -6.57 -33.80
CA SER A 230 -1.04 -7.28 -34.51
C SER A 230 -1.54 -8.32 -35.52
N THR A 231 -2.85 -8.63 -35.53
CA THR A 231 -3.42 -9.68 -36.39
C THR A 231 -4.22 -9.06 -37.54
N PRO A 232 -3.76 -9.15 -38.80
CA PRO A 232 -4.48 -8.61 -39.95
C PRO A 232 -5.92 -9.15 -40.05
N GLY A 233 -6.88 -8.28 -40.34
CA GLY A 233 -8.31 -8.63 -40.46
C GLY A 233 -9.12 -8.39 -39.18
N LEU A 234 -8.57 -8.68 -38.00
CA LEU A 234 -9.33 -8.55 -36.74
C LEU A 234 -9.59 -7.09 -36.33
N THR A 235 -8.73 -6.16 -36.72
CA THR A 235 -8.85 -4.73 -36.37
C THR A 235 -10.07 -4.06 -36.99
N ARG A 236 -10.61 -4.60 -38.09
CA ARG A 236 -11.83 -4.09 -38.72
C ARG A 236 -13.07 -4.44 -37.89
N ASP A 237 -13.09 -5.63 -37.30
CA ASP A 237 -14.29 -6.24 -36.73
C ASP A 237 -14.34 -6.15 -35.19
N LEU A 238 -13.18 -6.10 -34.54
CA LEU A 238 -13.08 -6.14 -33.08
C LEU A 238 -12.46 -4.86 -32.51
N ARG A 239 -13.09 -4.33 -31.46
CA ARG A 239 -12.55 -3.23 -30.65
C ARG A 239 -12.63 -3.59 -29.18
N VAL A 240 -11.49 -3.58 -28.51
CA VAL A 240 -11.39 -3.79 -27.07
C VAL A 240 -11.39 -2.43 -26.37
N LYS A 241 -12.21 -2.30 -25.33
CA LYS A 241 -12.33 -1.09 -24.50
C LYS A 241 -12.03 -1.45 -23.05
N SER A 242 -11.52 -0.48 -22.30
CA SER A 242 -11.29 -0.66 -20.86
C SER A 242 -12.61 -0.79 -20.12
N ILE A 243 -12.56 -1.37 -18.92
CA ILE A 243 -13.74 -1.49 -18.04
C ILE A 243 -14.28 -0.12 -17.60
N ASP A 244 -13.46 0.94 -17.67
CA ASP A 244 -13.89 2.31 -17.35
C ASP A 244 -14.92 2.82 -18.34
N MET A 245 -14.87 2.36 -19.60
CA MET A 245 -15.89 2.68 -20.59
C MET A 245 -17.25 2.10 -20.18
N THR A 246 -17.29 0.86 -19.68
CA THR A 246 -18.53 0.27 -19.16
C THR A 246 -19.05 1.05 -17.95
N ARG A 247 -18.18 1.47 -17.03
CA ARG A 247 -18.60 2.32 -15.89
C ARG A 247 -19.15 3.66 -16.35
N ALA A 248 -18.52 4.29 -17.33
CA ALA A 248 -18.98 5.56 -17.90
C ALA A 248 -20.35 5.40 -18.59
N LEU A 249 -20.58 4.30 -19.30
CA LEU A 249 -21.88 4.00 -19.91
C LEU A 249 -22.97 3.76 -18.87
N LEU A 250 -22.68 3.01 -17.80
CA LEU A 250 -23.63 2.79 -16.70
C LEU A 250 -23.96 4.11 -15.99
N LYS A 251 -22.94 4.93 -15.69
CA LYS A 251 -23.14 6.25 -15.11
C LYS A 251 -24.02 7.14 -16.00
N ALA A 252 -23.73 7.21 -17.30
CA ALA A 252 -24.52 7.98 -18.26
C ALA A 252 -25.97 7.46 -18.38
N TYR A 253 -26.15 6.14 -18.27
CA TYR A 253 -27.47 5.53 -18.23
C TYR A 253 -28.23 5.91 -16.96
N ASP A 254 -27.60 5.91 -15.80
CA ASP A 254 -28.23 6.30 -14.53
C ASP A 254 -28.56 7.79 -14.47
N GLU A 255 -27.73 8.64 -15.09
CA GLU A 255 -27.93 10.09 -15.21
C GLU A 255 -28.91 10.46 -16.35
N ARG A 256 -29.54 9.47 -17.00
CA ARG A 256 -30.28 9.76 -18.23
C ARG A 256 -31.53 10.62 -18.04
N ASP A 257 -32.14 10.54 -16.86
CA ASP A 257 -33.36 11.28 -16.55
C ASP A 257 -33.07 12.70 -16.03
N THR A 258 -31.82 12.99 -15.65
CA THR A 258 -31.38 14.31 -15.19
C THR A 258 -30.77 15.15 -16.32
N ILE A 259 -30.25 14.50 -17.36
CA ILE A 259 -29.67 15.15 -18.53
C ILE A 259 -30.76 15.29 -19.61
N ASN A 260 -31.17 16.52 -19.91
CA ASN A 260 -32.09 16.82 -21.01
C ASN A 260 -31.39 16.55 -22.36
N TYR A 261 -31.42 15.29 -22.83
CA TYR A 261 -30.75 14.86 -24.07
C TYR A 261 -31.23 15.57 -25.34
N THR A 262 -32.39 16.22 -25.29
CA THR A 262 -32.98 16.97 -26.41
C THR A 262 -32.10 18.13 -26.89
N THR A 263 -31.21 18.69 -26.06
CA THR A 263 -30.36 19.82 -26.47
C THR A 263 -28.99 19.40 -27.02
N VAL A 264 -28.48 18.22 -26.67
CA VAL A 264 -27.11 17.78 -27.03
C VAL A 264 -27.09 16.84 -28.24
N ILE A 265 -28.13 16.04 -28.42
CA ILE A 265 -28.19 15.00 -29.47
C ILE A 265 -28.38 15.61 -30.88
N SER A 266 -29.01 16.78 -31.00
CA SER A 266 -29.17 17.51 -32.26
C SER A 266 -27.84 18.02 -32.85
N GLN A 267 -26.77 18.08 -32.05
CA GLN A 267 -25.46 18.57 -32.48
C GLN A 267 -24.44 17.47 -32.81
N GLN A 268 -24.63 16.21 -32.36
CA GLN A 268 -23.61 15.14 -32.50
C GLN A 268 -24.05 13.88 -33.26
N LEU A 269 -25.34 13.67 -33.58
CA LEU A 269 -25.80 12.45 -34.26
C LEU A 269 -25.43 12.31 -35.75
N GLY A 270 -24.62 13.22 -36.31
CA GLY A 270 -24.10 13.11 -37.67
C GLY A 270 -23.04 12.02 -37.90
N GLN A 271 -22.44 11.42 -36.86
CA GLN A 271 -21.22 10.59 -37.03
C GLN A 271 -21.22 9.16 -36.47
N ALA A 272 -22.23 8.69 -35.73
CA ALA A 272 -22.09 7.47 -34.91
C ALA A 272 -23.00 6.28 -35.29
N ARG A 273 -23.17 5.96 -36.58
CA ARG A 273 -24.11 4.90 -37.02
C ARG A 273 -23.56 3.45 -37.08
N ASN A 274 -22.31 3.14 -36.71
CA ASN A 274 -21.74 1.79 -36.91
C ASN A 274 -20.86 1.25 -35.75
N LEU A 275 -21.36 1.24 -34.50
CA LEU A 275 -20.66 0.56 -33.40
C LEU A 275 -21.51 -0.58 -32.84
N ARG A 276 -21.12 -1.83 -33.13
CA ARG A 276 -21.60 -3.01 -32.40
C ARG A 276 -20.69 -3.21 -31.17
N PHE A 277 -21.28 -3.24 -29.98
CA PHE A 277 -20.56 -3.54 -28.74
C PHE A 277 -20.81 -4.99 -28.34
N LEU A 278 -19.74 -5.72 -28.04
CA LEU A 278 -19.78 -7.04 -27.40
C LEU A 278 -19.47 -6.82 -25.91
N LEU A 279 -20.48 -7.02 -25.06
CA LEU A 279 -20.31 -7.07 -23.60
C LEU A 279 -20.00 -8.51 -23.20
N ILE A 280 -18.78 -8.75 -22.73
CA ILE A 280 -18.43 -10.00 -22.06
C ILE A 280 -18.76 -9.82 -20.58
N GLN A 281 -19.84 -10.45 -20.11
CA GLN A 281 -20.09 -10.62 -18.67
C GLN A 281 -19.23 -11.77 -18.16
N CYS A 282 -18.29 -11.46 -17.26
CA CYS A 282 -17.63 -12.47 -16.45
C CYS A 282 -18.53 -12.76 -15.24
N HIS A 283 -19.01 -14.01 -15.13
CA HIS A 283 -19.66 -14.54 -13.93
C HIS A 283 -18.63 -15.12 -12.96
#